data_AF-Q9VB28-F1
#
_entry.id   AF-Q9VB28-F1
#
_cell.length_a   1.000
_cell.length_b   1.000
_cell.length_c   1.000
_cell.angle_alpha   90.00
_cell.angle_beta   90.00
_cell.angle_gamma   90.00
#
_symmetry.space_group_name_H-M   'P 1'
#
loop_
_entity.id
_entity.type
_entity.pdbx_description
1 polymer ?
#
loop_
_entity_poly.entity_id
_entity_poly.type
_entity_poly.pdbx_seq_one_letter_code
_entity_poly.pdbx_strand_id
1 'polypeptide(L)'
;MSQGHTAEQLLELRRILLLTVYRNTLNQLVLQQRSQRLNARKPLSLPASLRRRRSSSMGEQERPERVLITGKVLPRLESLLGEQENDADLLDEDVLDALKFERDMDALRAIFEVAMNDPDLAEKNYTQDQDVETKREKEKDLEGEDPQDSADMKIMCLKINENLRLLEDEQFEDKKDAFKLETIESFDDKEMANLEVKVAESPCLEDKGLENIRQAIAALCGNKSEESQAAQQLQESKDELKKLKEDLELEKRVTKEKLQDLEERIADTKYKLRCVSRVNDLEYSLVQRWEEGRLAQGTIWGENAERAYLRDILDIKQKLAREERVSAELRSFRQREILELQARIKEWQERYVSEMRRVDREAEAWELRILEQKKLLQKHKEIYEERMTYVQEYRAQKEEEQRLLDLQMHRIQCAVRLQAWWRGTMVRRGLGPFKKKPKRGKRGKPKK
;
A
#
# COMPACT_ATOMS: atom_id res chain seq x y z
N MET A 1 52.51 1.14 -6.87
CA MET A 1 52.33 -0.12 -7.60
C MET A 1 51.00 -0.75 -7.17
N SER A 2 49.86 -0.18 -7.55
CA SER A 2 48.60 -0.92 -7.46
C SER A 2 48.64 -1.94 -8.59
N GLN A 3 48.91 -3.21 -8.27
CA GLN A 3 48.67 -4.29 -9.22
C GLN A 3 47.17 -4.26 -9.53
N GLY A 4 46.82 -3.87 -10.75
CA GLY A 4 45.43 -3.91 -11.21
C GLY A 4 44.90 -5.33 -11.07
N HIS A 5 43.67 -5.46 -10.57
CA HIS A 5 42.99 -6.75 -10.47
C HIS A 5 42.97 -7.42 -11.85
N THR A 6 43.33 -8.70 -11.91
CA THR A 6 43.21 -9.48 -13.16
C THR A 6 41.73 -9.53 -13.57
N ALA A 7 41.45 -9.66 -14.87
CA ALA A 7 40.08 -9.75 -15.37
C ALA A 7 39.27 -10.86 -14.66
N GLU A 8 39.92 -11.97 -14.31
CA GLU A 8 39.35 -13.05 -13.51
C GLU A 8 38.97 -12.61 -12.09
N GLN A 9 39.82 -11.83 -11.41
CA GLN A 9 39.49 -11.28 -10.08
C GLN A 9 38.32 -10.30 -10.13
N LEU A 10 38.22 -9.49 -11.18
CA LEU A 10 37.08 -8.58 -11.36
C LEU A 10 35.78 -9.37 -11.61
N LEU A 11 35.83 -10.46 -12.38
CA LEU A 11 34.69 -11.35 -12.58
C LEU A 11 34.28 -12.07 -11.29
N GLU A 12 35.24 -12.52 -10.48
CA GLU A 12 34.97 -13.11 -9.16
C GLU A 12 34.36 -12.09 -8.20
N LEU A 13 34.90 -10.87 -8.12
CA LEU A 13 34.34 -9.80 -7.29
C LEU A 13 32.93 -9.45 -7.73
N ARG A 14 32.67 -9.40 -9.05
CA ARG A 14 31.33 -9.19 -9.60
C ARG A 14 30.38 -10.33 -9.20
N ARG A 15 30.83 -11.58 -9.28
CA ARG A 15 30.04 -12.75 -8.87
C ARG A 15 29.70 -12.71 -7.38
N ILE A 16 30.66 -12.33 -6.54
CA ILE A 16 30.47 -12.17 -5.09
C ILE A 16 29.47 -11.03 -4.81
N LEU A 17 29.62 -9.89 -5.49
CA LEU A 17 28.70 -8.75 -5.36
C LEU A 17 27.27 -9.14 -5.76
N LEU A 18 27.09 -9.79 -6.91
CA LEU A 18 25.79 -10.27 -7.37
C LEU A 18 25.17 -11.26 -6.36
N LEU A 19 25.95 -12.23 -5.86
CA LEU A 19 25.47 -13.17 -4.84
C LEU A 19 25.06 -12.47 -3.54
N THR A 20 25.78 -11.43 -3.16
CA THR A 20 25.49 -10.66 -1.94
C THR A 20 24.21 -9.84 -2.11
N VAL A 21 24.02 -9.20 -3.27
CA VAL A 21 22.80 -8.46 -3.61
C VAL A 21 21.60 -9.40 -3.71
N TYR A 22 21.75 -10.57 -4.35
CA TYR A 22 20.71 -11.59 -4.42
C TYR A 22 20.30 -12.09 -3.03
N ARG A 23 21.28 -12.40 -2.17
CA ARG A 23 20.99 -12.83 -0.81
C ARG A 23 20.29 -11.74 0.01
N ASN A 24 20.70 -10.49 -0.14
CA ASN A 24 20.08 -9.37 0.57
C ASN A 24 18.64 -9.12 0.10
N THR A 25 18.38 -9.16 -1.20
CA THR A 25 17.03 -9.01 -1.76
C THR A 25 16.12 -10.18 -1.37
N LEU A 26 16.63 -11.41 -1.39
CA LEU A 26 15.90 -12.59 -0.91
C LEU A 26 15.54 -12.48 0.57
N ASN A 27 16.47 -12.02 1.40
CA ASN A 27 16.19 -11.77 2.82
C ASN A 27 15.14 -10.68 3.03
N GLN A 28 15.17 -9.61 2.23
CA GLN A 28 14.16 -8.54 2.28
C GLN A 28 12.76 -9.05 1.91
N LEU A 29 12.64 -9.86 0.85
CA LEU A 29 11.38 -10.49 0.46
C LEU A 29 10.84 -11.44 1.53
N VAL A 30 11.69 -12.28 2.11
CA VAL A 30 11.29 -13.17 3.21
C VAL A 30 10.82 -12.37 4.43
N LEU A 31 11.49 -11.26 4.75
CA LEU A 31 11.08 -10.36 5.83
C LEU A 31 9.75 -9.68 5.50
N GLN A 32 9.54 -9.24 4.26
CA GLN A 32 8.28 -8.66 3.80
C GLN A 32 7.13 -9.68 3.90
N GLN A 33 7.33 -10.92 3.46
CA GLN A 33 6.33 -11.98 3.57
C GLN A 33 6.01 -12.30 5.04
N ARG A 34 7.02 -12.34 5.91
CA ARG A 34 6.82 -12.53 7.34
C ARG A 34 6.06 -11.36 7.97
N SER A 35 6.37 -10.13 7.57
CA SER A 35 5.65 -8.93 7.99
C SER A 35 4.19 -8.97 7.55
N GLN A 36 3.92 -9.35 6.29
CA GLN A 36 2.55 -9.51 5.78
C GLN A 36 1.78 -10.57 6.58
N ARG A 37 2.38 -11.74 6.83
CA ARG A 37 1.75 -12.79 7.65
C ARG A 37 1.49 -12.39 9.10
N LEU A 38 2.33 -11.53 9.68
CA LEU A 38 2.13 -10.98 11.02
C LEU A 38 1.04 -9.90 11.04
N ASN A 39 0.87 -9.17 9.94
CA ASN A 39 -0.13 -8.12 9.79
C ASN A 39 -1.49 -8.64 9.30
N ALA A 40 -1.52 -9.84 8.68
CA ALA A 40 -2.74 -10.51 8.24
C ALA A 40 -3.67 -10.71 9.45
N ARG A 41 -4.83 -10.03 9.40
CA ARG A 41 -5.72 -9.84 10.56
C ARG A 41 -6.35 -11.11 11.12
N LYS A 42 -6.12 -12.28 10.51
CA LYS A 42 -6.66 -13.55 10.97
C LYS A 42 -5.57 -14.62 10.80
N PRO A 43 -5.24 -15.40 11.84
CA PRO A 43 -4.47 -16.62 11.62
C PRO A 43 -5.26 -17.49 10.64
N LEU A 44 -4.58 -18.06 9.65
CA LEU A 44 -5.07 -19.09 8.73
C LEU A 44 -5.78 -20.20 9.53
N SER A 45 -7.06 -19.99 9.80
CA SER A 45 -7.98 -21.02 10.22
C SER A 45 -8.29 -21.77 8.93
N LEU A 46 -7.48 -22.78 8.63
CA LEU A 46 -7.78 -23.72 7.56
C LEU A 46 -9.27 -24.08 7.65
N PRO A 47 -10.04 -23.92 6.57
CA PRO A 47 -11.47 -24.15 6.59
C PRO A 47 -11.75 -25.54 7.18
N ALA A 48 -12.76 -25.62 8.04
CA ALA A 48 -13.12 -26.84 8.77
C ALA A 48 -13.35 -28.05 7.84
N SER A 49 -13.58 -27.81 6.55
CA SER A 49 -13.67 -28.83 5.49
C SER A 49 -12.41 -29.69 5.34
N LEU A 50 -11.22 -29.20 5.72
CA LEU A 50 -9.97 -29.99 5.71
C LEU A 50 -9.65 -30.66 7.05
N ARG A 51 -10.41 -30.37 8.13
CA ARG A 51 -10.33 -31.15 9.37
C ARG A 51 -11.06 -32.47 9.17
N ARG A 52 -10.29 -33.45 8.69
CA ARG A 52 -10.55 -34.89 8.67
C ARG A 52 -11.85 -35.32 9.33
N ARG A 53 -12.79 -35.73 8.47
CA ARG A 53 -13.81 -36.75 8.70
C ARG A 53 -13.37 -37.78 9.74
N ARG A 54 -13.93 -37.69 10.95
CA ARG A 54 -14.25 -38.83 11.80
C ARG A 54 -15.51 -38.52 12.59
N SER A 55 -16.59 -39.15 12.15
CA SER A 55 -17.72 -39.68 12.92
C SER A 55 -18.70 -38.72 13.62
N SER A 56 -19.98 -39.03 13.35
CA SER A 56 -21.24 -38.72 14.08
C SER A 56 -21.69 -37.25 14.11
N SER A 57 -22.74 -36.87 13.36
CA SER A 57 -24.17 -37.21 13.54
C SER A 57 -24.86 -36.22 14.50
N MET A 58 -25.94 -35.59 14.02
CA MET A 58 -26.89 -34.68 14.71
C MET A 58 -26.38 -33.24 14.91
N GLY A 59 -27.02 -32.17 14.45
CA GLY A 59 -28.24 -31.98 13.67
C GLY A 59 -28.30 -30.52 13.23
N GLU A 60 -28.62 -30.27 11.96
CA GLU A 60 -28.94 -28.94 11.44
C GLU A 60 -30.38 -28.62 11.80
N GLN A 61 -30.58 -27.50 12.52
CA GLN A 61 -31.90 -26.92 12.72
C GLN A 61 -32.26 -26.11 11.48
N GLU A 62 -33.11 -26.71 10.64
CA GLU A 62 -33.83 -26.05 9.55
C GLU A 62 -34.67 -24.89 10.10
N ARG A 63 -34.45 -23.68 9.58
CA ARG A 63 -35.29 -22.52 9.89
C ARG A 63 -36.62 -22.65 9.14
N PRO A 64 -37.76 -22.39 9.79
CA PRO A 64 -39.09 -22.65 9.23
C PRO A 64 -39.39 -21.74 8.02
N GLU A 65 -39.63 -22.35 6.86
CA GLU A 65 -40.20 -21.68 5.69
C GLU A 65 -41.61 -21.16 6.01
N ARG A 66 -41.85 -19.88 5.69
CA ARG A 66 -43.16 -19.24 5.85
C ARG A 66 -44.11 -19.76 4.78
N VAL A 67 -44.99 -20.68 5.18
CA VAL A 67 -46.11 -21.17 4.37
C VAL A 67 -47.16 -20.06 4.25
N LEU A 68 -47.50 -19.67 3.01
CA LEU A 68 -48.63 -18.78 2.72
C LEU A 68 -49.96 -19.54 2.84
N ILE A 69 -51.02 -18.81 3.20
CA ILE A 69 -52.40 -19.28 3.48
C ILE A 69 -53.07 -19.99 2.27
N THR A 70 -52.46 -19.98 1.09
CA THR A 70 -53.02 -20.57 -0.15
C THR A 70 -52.56 -22.01 -0.45
N GLY A 71 -51.74 -22.64 0.41
CA GLY A 71 -51.34 -24.05 0.26
C GLY A 71 -50.48 -24.37 -0.97
N LYS A 72 -50.04 -23.34 -1.72
CA LYS A 72 -49.14 -23.49 -2.87
C LYS A 72 -47.81 -22.84 -2.53
N VAL A 73 -46.76 -23.65 -2.49
CA VAL A 73 -45.36 -23.21 -2.41
C VAL A 73 -45.00 -22.63 -3.79
N LEU A 74 -44.83 -21.31 -3.87
CA LEU A 74 -44.23 -20.68 -5.05
C LEU A 74 -42.72 -20.91 -4.96
N PRO A 75 -42.11 -21.63 -5.92
CA PRO A 75 -40.65 -21.67 -6.02
C PRO A 75 -40.16 -20.24 -6.19
N ARG A 76 -39.25 -19.82 -5.32
CA ARG A 76 -38.60 -18.50 -5.36
C ARG A 76 -38.01 -18.33 -6.75
N LEU A 77 -38.48 -17.34 -7.51
CA LEU A 77 -37.92 -17.02 -8.84
C LEU A 77 -36.41 -16.70 -8.77
N GLU A 78 -35.90 -16.35 -7.59
CA GLU A 78 -34.48 -16.20 -7.27
C GLU A 78 -33.67 -17.51 -7.35
N SER A 79 -34.32 -18.69 -7.33
CA SER A 79 -33.65 -20.00 -7.49
C SER A 79 -33.51 -20.46 -8.95
N LEU A 80 -34.19 -19.80 -9.90
CA LEU A 80 -34.18 -20.16 -11.34
C LEU A 80 -33.25 -19.26 -12.16
N LEU A 81 -32.90 -18.09 -11.64
CA LEU A 81 -31.81 -17.25 -12.11
C LEU A 81 -30.64 -17.49 -11.17
N GLY A 82 -29.80 -18.49 -11.47
CA GLY A 82 -28.62 -18.80 -10.69
C GLY A 82 -27.87 -17.53 -10.34
N GLU A 83 -27.61 -17.34 -9.04
CA GLU A 83 -26.71 -16.29 -8.57
C GLU A 83 -25.46 -16.37 -9.44
N GLN A 84 -25.13 -15.27 -10.12
CA GLN A 84 -23.81 -15.17 -10.76
C GLN A 84 -22.81 -15.33 -9.62
N GLU A 85 -22.19 -16.50 -9.57
CA GLU A 85 -21.07 -16.83 -8.70
C GLU A 85 -19.97 -15.80 -8.99
N ASN A 86 -20.01 -14.67 -8.28
CA ASN A 86 -18.91 -13.74 -8.11
C ASN A 86 -17.83 -14.31 -7.16
N ASP A 87 -17.82 -15.62 -6.95
CA ASP A 87 -16.80 -16.34 -6.19
C ASP A 87 -15.41 -16.23 -6.83
N ALA A 88 -15.32 -15.75 -8.08
CA ALA A 88 -14.04 -15.42 -8.72
C ALA A 88 -13.34 -14.20 -8.09
N ASP A 89 -14.07 -13.28 -7.48
CA ASP A 89 -13.52 -12.03 -6.93
C ASP A 89 -13.16 -12.13 -5.42
N LEU A 90 -13.43 -13.28 -4.80
CA LEU A 90 -13.07 -13.58 -3.41
C LEU A 90 -11.93 -14.60 -3.30
N LEU A 91 -10.97 -14.54 -4.23
CA LEU A 91 -9.64 -15.04 -3.90
C LEU A 91 -9.13 -14.21 -2.71
N ASP A 92 -9.07 -14.87 -1.53
CA ASP A 92 -8.56 -14.28 -0.30
C ASP A 92 -7.30 -13.46 -0.63
N GLU A 93 -7.25 -12.22 -0.19
CA GLU A 93 -6.12 -11.29 -0.41
C GLU A 93 -4.78 -11.95 -0.03
N ASP A 94 -4.82 -12.83 0.98
CA ASP A 94 -3.70 -13.67 1.42
C ASP A 94 -3.20 -14.67 0.35
N VAL A 95 -4.09 -15.22 -0.48
CA VAL A 95 -3.74 -16.12 -1.60
C VAL A 95 -3.13 -15.33 -2.75
N LEU A 96 -3.66 -14.13 -3.05
CA LEU A 96 -3.08 -13.24 -4.04
C LEU A 96 -1.69 -12.76 -3.62
N ASP A 97 -1.50 -12.43 -2.34
CA ASP A 97 -0.21 -12.06 -1.78
C ASP A 97 0.79 -13.23 -1.79
N ALA A 98 0.33 -14.46 -1.54
CA ALA A 98 1.17 -15.65 -1.65
C ALA A 98 1.62 -15.91 -3.09
N LEU A 99 0.73 -15.78 -4.08
CA LEU A 99 1.06 -15.93 -5.50
C LEU A 99 1.98 -14.80 -6.00
N LYS A 100 1.79 -13.57 -5.50
CA LYS A 100 2.67 -12.45 -5.79
C LYS A 100 4.09 -12.70 -5.27
N PHE A 101 4.22 -13.22 -4.04
CA PHE A 101 5.53 -13.59 -3.48
C PHE A 101 6.25 -14.65 -4.32
N GLU A 102 5.55 -15.69 -4.79
CA GLU A 102 6.16 -16.69 -5.67
C GLU A 102 6.61 -16.07 -7.01
N ARG A 103 5.80 -15.20 -7.61
CA ARG A 103 6.19 -14.48 -8.84
C ARG A 103 7.40 -13.58 -8.63
N ASP A 104 7.47 -12.86 -7.51
CA ASP A 104 8.60 -11.98 -7.18
C ASP A 104 9.89 -12.80 -6.95
N MET A 105 9.76 -13.98 -6.32
CA MET A 105 10.87 -14.91 -6.12
C MET A 105 11.40 -15.49 -7.44
N ASP A 106 10.49 -15.87 -8.36
CA ASP A 106 10.87 -16.38 -9.67
C ASP A 106 11.47 -15.28 -10.56
N ALA A 107 10.92 -14.06 -10.51
CA ALA A 107 11.49 -12.90 -11.19
C ALA A 107 12.92 -12.59 -10.71
N LEU A 108 13.17 -12.64 -9.39
CA LEU A 108 14.52 -12.47 -8.85
C LEU A 108 15.48 -13.57 -9.29
N ARG A 109 15.04 -14.83 -9.32
CA ARG A 109 15.88 -15.93 -9.85
C ARG A 109 16.22 -15.71 -11.31
N ALA A 110 15.23 -15.34 -12.13
CA ALA A 110 15.44 -15.06 -13.55
C ALA A 110 16.42 -13.90 -13.78
N ILE A 111 16.26 -12.78 -13.06
CA ILE A 111 17.18 -11.63 -13.15
C ILE A 111 18.59 -12.04 -12.73
N PHE A 112 18.72 -12.83 -11.66
CA PHE A 112 20.01 -13.30 -11.19
C PHE A 112 20.69 -14.24 -12.19
N GLU A 113 19.95 -15.18 -12.78
CA GLU A 113 20.45 -16.08 -13.82
C GLU A 113 20.89 -15.31 -15.07
N VAL A 114 20.11 -14.32 -15.51
CA VAL A 114 20.49 -13.46 -16.64
C VAL A 114 21.74 -12.66 -16.30
N ALA A 115 21.81 -12.01 -15.14
CA ALA A 115 22.97 -11.21 -14.74
C ALA A 115 24.26 -12.02 -14.55
N MET A 116 24.12 -13.31 -14.22
CA MET A 116 25.23 -14.27 -14.13
C MET A 116 25.70 -14.76 -15.50
N ASN A 117 24.82 -14.80 -16.50
CA ASN A 117 25.10 -15.33 -17.83
C ASN A 117 25.35 -14.25 -18.90
N ASP A 118 25.04 -12.97 -18.62
CA ASP A 118 25.14 -11.89 -19.61
C ASP A 118 26.61 -11.56 -19.95
N PRO A 119 27.07 -11.91 -21.18
CA PRO A 119 28.43 -11.63 -21.62
C PRO A 119 28.63 -10.14 -21.92
N ASP A 120 27.58 -9.39 -22.29
CA ASP A 120 27.69 -8.01 -22.78
C ASP A 120 28.02 -7.03 -21.64
N LEU A 121 27.61 -7.36 -20.42
CA LEU A 121 27.98 -6.60 -19.22
C LEU A 121 29.48 -6.74 -18.89
N ALA A 122 30.21 -7.71 -19.46
CA ALA A 122 31.66 -7.80 -19.30
C ALA A 122 32.41 -6.81 -20.20
N GLU A 123 31.86 -6.46 -21.36
CA GLU A 123 32.59 -5.69 -22.38
C GLU A 123 32.30 -4.18 -22.34
N LYS A 124 31.11 -3.75 -21.89
CA LYS A 124 30.70 -2.33 -21.97
C LYS A 124 31.44 -1.36 -21.05
N ASN A 125 32.17 -1.81 -20.03
CA ASN A 125 32.77 -0.92 -19.03
C ASN A 125 34.22 -0.48 -19.31
N TYR A 126 34.87 -0.90 -20.40
CA TYR A 126 36.28 -0.55 -20.63
C TYR A 126 36.54 0.57 -21.66
N THR A 127 35.54 0.94 -22.47
CA THR A 127 35.77 1.86 -23.60
C THR A 127 35.26 3.28 -23.42
N GLN A 128 34.64 3.65 -22.28
CA GLN A 128 34.05 4.99 -22.11
C GLN A 128 34.77 5.92 -21.12
N ASP A 129 35.75 5.44 -20.36
CA ASP A 129 36.40 6.25 -19.31
C ASP A 129 37.59 7.09 -19.79
N GLN A 130 38.12 6.90 -21.00
CA GLN A 130 39.23 7.73 -21.49
C GLN A 130 38.82 9.11 -22.04
N ASP A 131 37.53 9.32 -22.36
CA ASP A 131 37.06 10.59 -22.93
C ASP A 131 36.38 11.54 -21.92
N VAL A 132 36.24 11.14 -20.65
CA VAL A 132 35.54 11.94 -19.62
C VAL A 132 36.49 12.80 -18.77
N GLU A 133 37.78 12.45 -18.69
CA GLU A 133 38.75 13.21 -17.88
C GLU A 133 39.08 14.60 -18.46
N THR A 134 38.91 14.82 -19.77
CA THR A 134 39.20 16.12 -20.40
C THR A 134 38.04 17.14 -20.32
N LYS A 135 36.85 16.74 -19.84
CA LYS A 135 35.69 17.64 -19.70
C LYS A 135 35.39 18.08 -18.27
N ARG A 136 35.99 17.44 -17.25
CA ARG A 136 35.76 17.75 -15.83
C ARG A 136 36.56 18.92 -15.25
N GLU A 137 37.48 19.52 -16.02
CA GLU A 137 38.28 20.68 -15.58
C GLU A 137 37.70 22.04 -15.99
N LYS A 138 36.54 22.10 -16.66
CA LYS A 138 35.90 23.37 -17.08
C LYS A 138 34.57 23.70 -16.40
N GLU A 139 34.14 22.92 -15.43
CA GLU A 139 32.85 23.10 -14.72
C GLU A 139 33.00 23.38 -13.21
N LYS A 140 34.22 23.69 -12.73
CA LYS A 140 34.50 23.87 -11.29
C LYS A 140 34.42 25.30 -10.75
N ASP A 141 33.99 26.29 -11.54
CA ASP A 141 34.02 27.71 -11.15
C ASP A 141 32.65 28.41 -11.07
N LEU A 142 31.53 27.68 -11.09
CA LEU A 142 30.19 28.27 -11.05
C LEU A 142 29.22 27.38 -10.26
N GLU A 143 29.26 27.40 -8.93
CA GLU A 143 28.13 26.99 -8.08
C GLU A 143 28.36 27.46 -6.64
N GLY A 144 28.08 28.75 -6.43
CA GLY A 144 27.93 29.35 -5.12
C GLY A 144 26.64 30.14 -5.13
N GLU A 145 25.52 29.49 -4.84
CA GLU A 145 24.25 30.12 -4.48
C GLU A 145 23.39 29.11 -3.69
N ASP A 146 23.01 29.54 -2.49
CA ASP A 146 22.24 28.80 -1.49
C ASP A 146 20.82 28.45 -1.98
N PRO A 147 20.28 27.24 -1.72
CA PRO A 147 18.85 27.01 -1.78
C PRO A 147 18.24 27.20 -0.38
N GLN A 148 17.95 28.46 -0.05
CA GLN A 148 16.96 28.81 0.96
C GLN A 148 15.54 28.56 0.40
N ASP A 149 14.69 27.93 1.21
CA ASP A 149 13.23 27.96 1.12
C ASP A 149 12.54 27.26 -0.06
N SER A 150 12.49 25.92 -0.05
CA SER A 150 11.44 25.15 -0.75
C SER A 150 10.29 24.77 0.18
N ALA A 151 9.64 25.78 0.77
CA ALA A 151 8.42 25.65 1.55
C ALA A 151 7.20 26.07 0.70
N ASP A 152 6.89 25.32 -0.36
CA ASP A 152 5.67 25.54 -1.15
C ASP A 152 5.26 24.26 -1.92
N MET A 153 4.97 23.17 -1.18
CA MET A 153 4.11 22.08 -1.71
C MET A 153 2.64 22.39 -1.41
N LYS A 154 2.19 23.49 -2.03
CA LYS A 154 0.83 24.02 -1.94
C LYS A 154 -0.08 23.27 -2.91
N ILE A 155 -0.92 22.41 -2.34
CA ILE A 155 -2.33 22.23 -2.73
C ILE A 155 -2.56 21.93 -4.22
N MET A 156 -2.46 20.66 -4.62
CA MET A 156 -3.04 20.20 -5.89
C MET A 156 -3.68 18.80 -5.79
N CYS A 157 -4.50 18.59 -4.78
CA CYS A 157 -5.35 17.40 -4.66
C CYS A 157 -6.84 17.78 -4.58
N LEU A 158 -7.53 17.52 -5.69
CA LEU A 158 -8.91 17.05 -5.77
C LEU A 158 -10.03 18.02 -5.36
N LYS A 159 -10.24 19.06 -6.19
CA LYS A 159 -11.58 19.60 -6.45
C LYS A 159 -12.25 18.76 -7.56
N ILE A 160 -12.74 17.59 -7.20
CA ILE A 160 -13.58 16.73 -8.06
C ILE A 160 -14.69 16.18 -7.16
N ASN A 161 -15.73 16.99 -6.84
CA ASN A 161 -17.06 16.47 -6.48
C ASN A 161 -18.19 17.49 -6.19
N GLU A 162 -18.02 18.79 -6.43
CA GLU A 162 -19.08 19.78 -6.09
C GLU A 162 -19.97 20.25 -7.27
N ASN A 163 -19.78 19.73 -8.49
CA ASN A 163 -20.54 20.16 -9.67
C ASN A 163 -21.64 19.20 -10.16
N LEU A 164 -22.13 18.29 -9.31
CA LEU A 164 -23.21 17.34 -9.65
C LEU A 164 -24.44 17.43 -8.72
N ARG A 165 -24.65 18.58 -8.07
CA ARG A 165 -25.80 18.85 -7.18
C ARG A 165 -26.68 20.04 -7.61
N LEU A 166 -26.61 20.47 -8.88
CA LEU A 166 -27.35 21.64 -9.38
C LEU A 166 -28.11 21.38 -10.69
N LEU A 167 -28.57 20.14 -10.92
CA LEU A 167 -29.19 19.76 -12.20
C LEU A 167 -30.25 18.66 -12.06
N GLU A 168 -31.08 18.71 -11.01
CA GLU A 168 -32.30 17.89 -10.90
C GLU A 168 -33.37 18.71 -10.16
N ASP A 169 -33.77 19.86 -10.70
CA ASP A 169 -34.96 20.63 -10.30
C ASP A 169 -35.35 21.57 -11.45
N GLU A 170 -35.49 21.02 -12.67
CA GLU A 170 -36.10 21.70 -13.80
C GLU A 170 -37.39 20.98 -14.21
N GLN A 171 -38.50 21.62 -13.85
CA GLN A 171 -39.69 21.80 -14.68
C GLN A 171 -40.40 20.53 -15.18
N PHE A 172 -41.40 20.08 -14.43
CA PHE A 172 -42.63 19.50 -15.00
C PHE A 172 -43.84 20.17 -14.34
N GLU A 173 -44.14 21.38 -14.81
CA GLU A 173 -45.44 22.05 -14.63
C GLU A 173 -46.44 21.39 -15.60
N ASP A 174 -47.14 20.35 -15.13
CA ASP A 174 -48.29 19.78 -15.83
C ASP A 174 -49.48 20.74 -15.74
N LYS A 175 -49.52 21.68 -16.69
CA LYS A 175 -50.73 22.42 -17.07
C LYS A 175 -51.77 21.46 -17.64
N LYS A 176 -52.69 20.99 -16.80
CA LYS A 176 -53.96 20.42 -17.27
C LYS A 176 -55.00 21.52 -17.39
N ASP A 177 -55.00 22.13 -18.56
CA ASP A 177 -56.00 23.06 -19.04
C ASP A 177 -57.37 22.39 -19.21
N ALA A 178 -58.36 23.08 -18.65
CA ALA A 178 -59.76 23.19 -19.04
C ALA A 178 -60.25 22.35 -20.24
N PHE A 179 -61.17 21.42 -19.96
CA PHE A 179 -62.16 20.98 -20.95
C PHE A 179 -63.56 21.12 -20.34
N LYS A 180 -64.12 22.33 -20.46
CA LYS A 180 -65.55 22.59 -20.33
C LYS A 180 -66.22 22.06 -21.59
N LEU A 181 -67.03 21.02 -21.45
CA LEU A 181 -67.90 20.51 -22.51
C LEU A 181 -69.31 21.10 -22.28
N GLU A 182 -69.49 22.35 -22.69
CA GLU A 182 -70.79 22.91 -23.05
C GLU A 182 -71.03 22.54 -24.51
N THR A 183 -71.95 21.62 -24.79
CA THR A 183 -72.33 21.31 -26.17
C THR A 183 -73.80 20.89 -26.25
N ILE A 184 -74.60 21.90 -26.60
CA ILE A 184 -75.66 21.88 -27.63
C ILE A 184 -76.99 21.22 -27.27
N GLU A 185 -77.90 22.13 -26.92
CA GLU A 185 -79.33 22.17 -27.26
C GLU A 185 -79.70 21.37 -28.52
N SER A 186 -80.64 20.43 -28.37
CA SER A 186 -81.54 20.04 -29.46
C SER A 186 -82.98 20.10 -28.96
N PHE A 187 -83.58 21.24 -29.29
CA PHE A 187 -85.01 21.47 -29.50
C PHE A 187 -85.57 20.40 -30.44
N ASP A 188 -86.66 19.72 -30.08
CA ASP A 188 -87.75 19.46 -31.03
C ASP A 188 -89.01 18.96 -30.32
N ASP A 189 -90.04 19.78 -30.48
CA ASP A 189 -91.43 19.58 -30.12
C ASP A 189 -92.03 18.33 -30.79
N LYS A 190 -92.93 17.64 -30.08
CA LYS A 190 -94.27 17.31 -30.62
C LYS A 190 -95.17 16.66 -29.59
N GLU A 191 -96.08 17.50 -29.11
CA GLU A 191 -97.43 17.16 -28.69
C GLU A 191 -98.10 16.20 -29.68
N MET A 192 -98.68 15.10 -29.18
CA MET A 192 -99.84 14.46 -29.79
C MET A 192 -100.72 13.91 -28.66
N ALA A 193 -101.54 14.81 -28.13
CA ALA A 193 -102.66 14.47 -27.26
C ALA A 193 -103.80 13.85 -28.08
N ASN A 194 -104.22 12.66 -27.65
CA ASN A 194 -105.54 12.04 -27.76
C ASN A 194 -106.56 12.67 -28.74
N LEU A 195 -106.84 11.93 -29.82
CA LEU A 195 -108.07 12.05 -30.61
C LEU A 195 -108.94 10.80 -30.38
N GLU A 196 -109.94 10.95 -29.50
CA GLU A 196 -111.08 10.03 -29.42
C GLU A 196 -112.08 10.36 -30.54
N VAL A 197 -112.38 9.33 -31.32
CA VAL A 197 -113.34 9.34 -32.42
C VAL A 197 -114.72 8.94 -31.86
N LYS A 198 -115.68 9.87 -31.89
CA LYS A 198 -117.12 9.55 -31.85
C LYS A 198 -117.80 10.29 -33.00
N VAL A 199 -118.06 9.55 -34.07
CA VAL A 199 -118.83 9.96 -35.25
C VAL A 199 -120.29 9.62 -35.00
N ALA A 200 -121.15 10.63 -35.00
CA ALA A 200 -122.60 10.48 -35.14
C ALA A 200 -123.12 11.75 -35.84
N GLU A 201 -123.09 11.75 -37.18
CA GLU A 201 -123.74 12.76 -38.00
C GLU A 201 -124.96 12.14 -38.70
N SER A 202 -126.12 12.69 -38.38
CA SER A 202 -127.40 12.50 -39.06
C SER A 202 -127.39 13.13 -40.46
N PRO A 203 -128.02 12.51 -41.47
CA PRO A 203 -128.42 13.20 -42.70
C PRO A 203 -129.94 13.47 -42.73
N CYS A 204 -130.29 14.69 -43.13
CA CYS A 204 -131.63 15.25 -43.23
C CYS A 204 -132.40 14.76 -44.47
N LEU A 205 -133.73 14.85 -44.33
CA LEU A 205 -134.86 14.55 -45.23
C LEU A 205 -134.70 15.00 -46.69
N GLU A 206 -135.25 14.23 -47.64
CA GLU A 206 -136.00 14.80 -48.78
C GLU A 206 -136.93 13.80 -49.49
N ASP A 207 -137.96 14.38 -50.08
CA ASP A 207 -139.30 13.85 -50.37
C ASP A 207 -139.43 13.03 -51.68
N LYS A 208 -140.31 12.01 -51.60
CA LYS A 208 -141.32 11.59 -52.62
C LYS A 208 -140.88 11.41 -54.10
N GLY A 209 -139.70 10.81 -54.34
CA GLY A 209 -139.28 10.29 -55.67
C GLY A 209 -138.85 8.81 -55.69
N LEU A 210 -138.92 8.11 -54.55
CA LEU A 210 -138.25 6.82 -54.29
C LEU A 210 -138.89 5.58 -54.93
N GLU A 211 -140.10 5.66 -55.48
CA GLU A 211 -140.73 4.51 -56.15
C GLU A 211 -140.28 4.35 -57.62
N ASN A 212 -139.87 5.42 -58.32
CA ASN A 212 -139.48 5.33 -59.73
C ASN A 212 -137.98 4.99 -59.93
N ILE A 213 -137.11 5.27 -58.95
CA ILE A 213 -135.66 4.94 -59.02
C ILE A 213 -135.39 3.48 -58.62
N ARG A 214 -136.26 2.87 -57.79
CA ARG A 214 -136.21 1.42 -57.50
C ARG A 214 -136.39 0.56 -58.75
N GLN A 215 -137.14 1.03 -59.73
CA GLN A 215 -137.28 0.36 -61.03
C GLN A 215 -136.05 0.53 -61.94
N ALA A 216 -135.26 1.60 -61.79
CA ALA A 216 -134.01 1.81 -62.52
C ALA A 216 -132.80 1.06 -61.91
N ILE A 217 -132.75 0.87 -60.59
CA ILE A 217 -131.69 0.12 -59.89
C ILE A 217 -131.74 -1.39 -60.23
N ALA A 218 -132.92 -1.92 -60.59
CA ALA A 218 -133.05 -3.30 -61.08
C ALA A 218 -132.37 -3.54 -62.45
N ALA A 219 -132.21 -2.50 -63.28
CA ALA A 219 -131.62 -2.61 -64.62
C ALA A 219 -130.08 -2.53 -64.64
N LEU A 220 -129.43 -1.99 -63.59
CA LEU A 220 -127.95 -1.87 -63.47
C LEU A 220 -127.29 -3.03 -62.70
N CYS A 221 -128.07 -3.98 -62.18
CA CYS A 221 -127.56 -5.12 -61.41
C CYS A 221 -126.79 -6.20 -62.22
N GLY A 222 -126.47 -5.94 -63.50
CA GLY A 222 -125.80 -6.88 -64.41
C GLY A 222 -124.26 -6.86 -64.44
N ASN A 223 -123.58 -5.87 -63.84
CA ASN A 223 -122.12 -5.65 -63.99
C ASN A 223 -121.29 -5.91 -62.71
N LYS A 224 -121.66 -6.91 -61.91
CA LYS A 224 -121.04 -7.22 -60.59
C LYS A 224 -119.62 -7.85 -60.64
N SER A 225 -118.91 -7.79 -61.77
CA SER A 225 -117.61 -8.47 -61.96
C SER A 225 -116.38 -7.55 -61.81
N GLU A 226 -116.44 -6.30 -62.25
CA GLU A 226 -115.30 -5.37 -62.20
C GLU A 226 -115.18 -4.69 -60.84
N GLU A 227 -116.30 -4.34 -60.21
CA GLU A 227 -116.33 -3.84 -58.83
C GLU A 227 -115.77 -4.87 -57.83
N SER A 228 -115.99 -6.17 -58.07
CA SER A 228 -115.44 -7.23 -57.22
C SER A 228 -113.92 -7.35 -57.35
N GLN A 229 -113.36 -7.15 -58.55
CA GLN A 229 -111.89 -7.18 -58.75
C GLN A 229 -111.22 -5.93 -58.18
N ALA A 230 -111.81 -4.75 -58.38
CA ALA A 230 -111.31 -3.51 -57.76
C ALA A 230 -111.41 -3.58 -56.23
N ALA A 231 -112.48 -4.17 -55.68
CA ALA A 231 -112.61 -4.41 -54.25
C ALA A 231 -111.59 -5.42 -53.72
N GLN A 232 -111.26 -6.48 -54.48
CA GLN A 232 -110.21 -7.44 -54.13
C GLN A 232 -108.83 -6.80 -54.15
N GLN A 233 -108.47 -6.02 -55.19
CA GLN A 233 -107.19 -5.31 -55.24
C GLN A 233 -107.08 -4.25 -54.13
N LEU A 234 -108.18 -3.55 -53.83
CA LEU A 234 -108.23 -2.63 -52.69
C LEU A 234 -108.05 -3.38 -51.36
N GLN A 235 -108.58 -4.59 -51.25
CA GLN A 235 -108.43 -5.43 -50.07
C GLN A 235 -107.00 -5.97 -49.94
N GLU A 236 -106.40 -6.44 -51.03
CA GLU A 236 -105.01 -6.89 -51.10
C GLU A 236 -104.05 -5.76 -50.75
N SER A 237 -104.20 -4.58 -51.35
CA SER A 237 -103.40 -3.39 -51.02
C SER A 237 -103.62 -2.90 -49.58
N LYS A 238 -104.84 -3.02 -49.04
CA LYS A 238 -105.11 -2.76 -47.61
C LYS A 238 -104.41 -3.78 -46.71
N ASP A 239 -104.41 -5.04 -47.09
CA ASP A 239 -103.78 -6.11 -46.32
C ASP A 239 -102.24 -6.05 -46.45
N GLU A 240 -101.70 -5.63 -47.59
CA GLU A 240 -100.29 -5.27 -47.78
C GLU A 240 -99.91 -4.03 -46.97
N LEU A 241 -100.73 -2.98 -46.96
CA LEU A 241 -100.50 -1.80 -46.11
C LEU A 241 -100.55 -2.16 -44.63
N LYS A 242 -101.42 -3.08 -44.22
CA LYS A 242 -101.44 -3.60 -42.85
C LYS A 242 -100.17 -4.39 -42.55
N LYS A 243 -99.75 -5.31 -43.43
CA LYS A 243 -98.49 -6.05 -43.28
C LYS A 243 -97.29 -5.12 -43.22
N LEU A 244 -97.17 -4.15 -44.11
CA LEU A 244 -96.08 -3.16 -44.10
C LEU A 244 -96.10 -2.28 -42.84
N LYS A 245 -97.29 -1.95 -42.30
CA LYS A 245 -97.40 -1.25 -41.01
C LYS A 245 -96.97 -2.13 -39.85
N GLU A 246 -97.37 -3.40 -39.85
CA GLU A 246 -96.96 -4.40 -38.86
C GLU A 246 -95.43 -4.63 -38.92
N ASP A 247 -94.85 -4.77 -40.11
CA ASP A 247 -93.41 -4.92 -40.33
C ASP A 247 -92.65 -3.65 -39.90
N LEU A 248 -93.17 -2.46 -40.21
CA LEU A 248 -92.61 -1.19 -39.75
C LEU A 248 -92.65 -1.08 -38.21
N GLU A 249 -93.74 -1.51 -37.59
CA GLU A 249 -93.85 -1.54 -36.13
C GLU A 249 -92.90 -2.57 -35.50
N LEU A 250 -92.76 -3.75 -36.11
CA LEU A 250 -91.80 -4.76 -35.69
C LEU A 250 -90.36 -4.26 -35.81
N GLU A 251 -89.96 -3.67 -36.94
CA GLU A 251 -88.64 -3.07 -37.13
C GLU A 251 -88.39 -1.91 -36.15
N LYS A 252 -89.41 -1.09 -35.85
CA LYS A 252 -89.32 -0.06 -34.79
C LYS A 252 -89.11 -0.66 -33.41
N ARG A 253 -89.75 -1.79 -33.09
CA ARG A 253 -89.54 -2.50 -31.82
C ARG A 253 -88.14 -3.09 -31.75
N VAL A 254 -87.72 -3.80 -32.80
CA VAL A 254 -86.37 -4.41 -32.90
C VAL A 254 -85.26 -3.35 -32.84
N THR A 255 -85.42 -2.21 -33.53
CA THR A 255 -84.43 -1.12 -33.47
C THR A 255 -84.39 -0.46 -32.09
N LYS A 256 -85.54 -0.30 -31.43
CA LYS A 256 -85.61 0.19 -30.05
C LYS A 256 -84.95 -0.77 -29.06
N GLU A 257 -85.18 -2.08 -29.18
CA GLU A 257 -84.51 -3.11 -28.37
C GLU A 257 -82.99 -3.08 -28.59
N LYS A 258 -82.54 -3.00 -29.85
CA LYS A 258 -81.10 -2.86 -30.15
C LYS A 258 -80.48 -1.58 -29.57
N LEU A 259 -81.22 -0.46 -29.58
CA LEU A 259 -80.76 0.78 -28.94
C LEU A 259 -80.66 0.62 -27.43
N GLN A 260 -81.65 -0.02 -26.79
CA GLN A 260 -81.62 -0.33 -25.36
C GLN A 260 -80.46 -1.26 -25.00
N ASP A 261 -80.21 -2.30 -25.79
CA ASP A 261 -79.06 -3.20 -25.62
C ASP A 261 -77.72 -2.44 -25.75
N LEU A 262 -77.63 -1.50 -26.69
CA LEU A 262 -76.43 -0.66 -26.88
C LEU A 262 -76.26 0.32 -25.70
N GLU A 263 -77.34 0.92 -25.21
CA GLU A 263 -77.34 1.80 -24.05
C GLU A 263 -76.88 1.06 -22.79
N GLU A 264 -77.38 -0.17 -22.56
CA GLU A 264 -76.95 -1.03 -21.46
C GLU A 264 -75.47 -1.39 -21.57
N ARG A 265 -75.00 -1.79 -22.77
CA ARG A 265 -73.57 -2.05 -23.02
C ARG A 265 -72.69 -0.81 -22.81
N ILE A 266 -73.16 0.38 -23.18
CA ILE A 266 -72.45 1.64 -22.94
C ILE A 266 -72.42 1.94 -21.44
N ALA A 267 -73.51 1.70 -20.71
CA ALA A 267 -73.55 1.89 -19.26
C ALA A 267 -72.57 0.93 -18.55
N ASP A 268 -72.55 -0.33 -18.94
CA ASP A 268 -71.63 -1.36 -18.43
C ASP A 268 -70.17 -1.03 -18.71
N THR A 269 -69.84 -0.62 -19.94
CA THR A 269 -68.47 -0.25 -20.30
C THR A 269 -68.01 1.02 -19.57
N LYS A 270 -68.89 2.02 -19.41
CA LYS A 270 -68.62 3.20 -18.57
C LYS A 270 -68.39 2.83 -17.12
N TYR A 271 -69.18 1.92 -16.55
CA TYR A 271 -68.99 1.42 -15.19
C TYR A 271 -67.65 0.70 -15.05
N LYS A 272 -67.33 -0.22 -15.96
CA LYS A 272 -66.04 -0.93 -16.00
C LYS A 272 -64.86 0.03 -16.10
N LEU A 273 -64.96 1.06 -16.95
CA LEU A 273 -63.91 2.07 -17.08
C LEU A 273 -63.70 2.86 -15.77
N ARG A 274 -64.78 3.24 -15.07
CA ARG A 274 -64.68 3.88 -13.75
C ARG A 274 -64.04 2.97 -12.71
N CYS A 275 -64.39 1.68 -12.71
CA CYS A 275 -63.76 0.68 -11.83
C CYS A 275 -62.26 0.56 -12.10
N VAL A 276 -61.85 0.44 -13.37
CA VAL A 276 -60.43 0.36 -13.76
C VAL A 276 -59.69 1.65 -13.39
N SER A 277 -60.27 2.82 -13.64
CA SER A 277 -59.67 4.11 -13.25
C SER A 277 -59.42 4.17 -11.75
N ARG A 278 -60.41 3.77 -10.92
CA ARG A 278 -60.27 3.76 -9.47
C ARG A 278 -59.22 2.75 -8.98
N VAL A 279 -59.11 1.59 -9.62
CA VAL A 279 -58.05 0.61 -9.30
C VAL A 279 -56.68 1.18 -9.67
N ASN A 280 -56.54 1.79 -10.85
CA ASN A 280 -55.30 2.42 -11.28
C ASN A 280 -54.88 3.58 -10.37
N ASP A 281 -55.83 4.42 -9.91
CA ASP A 281 -55.54 5.49 -8.96
C ASP A 281 -55.04 4.94 -7.61
N LEU A 282 -55.61 3.81 -7.16
CA LEU A 282 -55.15 3.12 -5.95
C LEU A 282 -53.75 2.51 -6.16
N GLU A 283 -53.51 1.83 -7.27
CA GLU A 283 -52.21 1.25 -7.62
C GLU A 283 -51.13 2.33 -7.71
N TYR A 284 -51.43 3.44 -8.40
CA TYR A 284 -50.55 4.61 -8.46
C TYR A 284 -50.23 5.16 -7.07
N SER A 285 -51.25 5.35 -6.22
CA SER A 285 -51.04 5.84 -4.84
C SER A 285 -50.21 4.87 -3.98
N LEU A 286 -50.32 3.57 -4.21
CA LEU A 286 -49.55 2.54 -3.51
C LEU A 286 -48.09 2.55 -3.97
N VAL A 287 -47.84 2.64 -5.28
CA VAL A 287 -46.50 2.75 -5.85
C VAL A 287 -45.83 4.03 -5.37
N GLN A 288 -46.53 5.17 -5.43
CA GLN A 288 -46.00 6.46 -4.97
C GLN A 288 -45.57 6.40 -3.49
N ARG A 289 -46.43 5.87 -2.60
CA ARG A 289 -46.08 5.71 -1.17
C ARG A 289 -44.93 4.73 -0.96
N TRP A 290 -44.84 3.68 -1.78
CA TRP A 290 -43.74 2.73 -1.72
C TRP A 290 -42.41 3.37 -2.15
N GLU A 291 -42.43 4.18 -3.21
CA GLU A 291 -41.27 4.93 -3.67
C GLU A 291 -40.82 5.98 -2.64
N GLU A 292 -41.76 6.75 -2.07
CA GLU A 292 -41.51 7.69 -0.98
C GLU A 292 -40.89 6.99 0.23
N GLY A 293 -41.42 5.83 0.63
CA GLY A 293 -40.88 5.03 1.72
C GLY A 293 -39.47 4.50 1.44
N ARG A 294 -39.22 4.03 0.21
CA ARG A 294 -37.90 3.57 -0.24
C ARG A 294 -36.87 4.70 -0.25
N LEU A 295 -37.26 5.88 -0.74
CA LEU A 295 -36.40 7.08 -0.72
C LEU A 295 -36.09 7.52 0.70
N ALA A 296 -37.09 7.61 1.58
CA ALA A 296 -36.90 7.96 2.99
C ALA A 296 -35.97 6.97 3.71
N GLN A 297 -36.15 5.66 3.48
CA GLN A 297 -35.24 4.64 4.02
C GLN A 297 -33.82 4.79 3.48
N GLY A 298 -33.67 5.05 2.17
CA GLY A 298 -32.38 5.33 1.54
C GLY A 298 -31.66 6.52 2.15
N THR A 299 -32.38 7.63 2.37
CA THR A 299 -31.84 8.84 3.03
C THR A 299 -31.38 8.53 4.46
N ILE A 300 -32.20 7.84 5.26
CA ILE A 300 -31.84 7.48 6.64
C ILE A 300 -30.59 6.59 6.67
N TRP A 301 -30.49 5.63 5.75
CA TRP A 301 -29.30 4.76 5.65
C TRP A 301 -28.06 5.54 5.22
N GLY A 302 -28.19 6.42 4.23
CA GLY A 302 -27.12 7.30 3.76
C GLY A 302 -26.60 8.21 4.88
N GLU A 303 -27.49 8.90 5.59
CA GLU A 303 -27.13 9.77 6.71
C GLU A 303 -26.49 9.01 7.87
N ASN A 304 -26.97 7.80 8.18
CA ASN A 304 -26.39 6.97 9.23
C ASN A 304 -24.97 6.50 8.87
N ALA A 305 -24.74 6.13 7.61
CA ALA A 305 -23.42 5.80 7.10
C ALA A 305 -22.48 7.02 7.14
N GLU A 306 -22.96 8.18 6.70
CA GLU A 306 -22.19 9.44 6.76
C GLU A 306 -21.81 9.79 8.21
N ARG A 307 -22.75 9.70 9.15
CA ARG A 307 -22.48 9.89 10.60
C ARG A 307 -21.48 8.86 11.15
N ALA A 308 -21.45 7.64 10.62
CA ALA A 308 -20.46 6.64 11.02
C ALA A 308 -19.07 7.02 10.52
N TYR A 309 -18.93 7.37 9.23
CA TYR A 309 -17.67 7.82 8.67
C TYR A 309 -17.15 9.10 9.33
N LEU A 310 -18.02 10.06 9.67
CA LEU A 310 -17.61 11.26 10.39
C LEU A 310 -17.05 10.96 11.79
N ARG A 311 -17.63 9.99 12.51
CA ARG A 311 -17.09 9.52 13.79
C ARG A 311 -15.72 8.87 13.61
N ASP A 312 -15.57 8.00 12.62
CA ASP A 312 -14.30 7.34 12.32
C ASP A 312 -13.21 8.36 11.95
N ILE A 313 -13.56 9.37 11.14
CA ILE A 313 -12.65 10.47 10.77
C ILE A 313 -12.20 11.25 12.01
N LEU A 314 -13.13 11.56 12.93
CA LEU A 314 -12.79 12.27 14.17
C LEU A 314 -11.88 11.42 15.06
N ASP A 315 -12.16 10.12 15.20
CA ASP A 315 -11.34 9.20 15.97
C ASP A 315 -9.93 9.06 15.39
N ILE A 316 -9.81 8.96 14.06
CA ILE A 316 -8.52 8.91 13.36
C ILE A 316 -7.76 10.24 13.56
N LYS A 317 -8.42 11.39 13.42
CA LYS A 317 -7.78 12.70 13.69
C LYS A 317 -7.26 12.81 15.12
N GLN A 318 -8.02 12.32 16.10
CA GLN A 318 -7.55 12.29 17.49
C GLN A 318 -6.36 11.35 17.70
N LYS A 319 -6.35 10.18 17.06
CA LYS A 319 -5.20 9.25 17.09
C LYS A 319 -3.96 9.89 16.47
N LEU A 320 -4.11 10.50 15.30
CA LEU A 320 -3.02 11.19 14.61
C LEU A 320 -2.43 12.31 15.47
N ALA A 321 -3.25 13.16 16.08
CA ALA A 321 -2.78 14.23 16.98
C ALA A 321 -2.02 13.69 18.21
N ARG A 322 -2.40 12.51 18.74
CA ARG A 322 -1.67 11.84 19.82
C ARG A 322 -0.33 11.31 19.33
N GLU A 323 -0.30 10.65 18.17
CA GLU A 323 0.92 10.12 17.56
C GLU A 323 1.92 11.23 17.21
N GLU A 324 1.46 12.37 16.70
CA GLU A 324 2.28 13.54 16.42
C GLU A 324 2.94 14.09 17.68
N ARG A 325 2.19 14.17 18.79
CA ARG A 325 2.72 14.58 20.10
C ARG A 325 3.79 13.63 20.59
N VAL A 326 3.50 12.32 20.62
CA VAL A 326 4.46 11.30 21.05
C VAL A 326 5.71 11.31 20.15
N SER A 327 5.53 11.49 18.85
CA SER A 327 6.64 11.58 17.89
C SER A 327 7.52 12.81 18.14
N ALA A 328 6.92 13.95 18.50
CA ALA A 328 7.67 15.15 18.88
C ALA A 328 8.45 14.96 20.18
N GLU A 329 7.83 14.34 21.19
CA GLU A 329 8.49 13.99 22.45
C GLU A 329 9.66 13.03 22.22
N LEU A 330 9.47 11.99 21.41
CA LEU A 330 10.51 11.01 21.05
C LEU A 330 11.67 11.68 20.30
N ARG A 331 11.38 12.58 19.35
CA ARG A 331 12.40 13.37 18.66
C ARG A 331 13.19 14.25 19.63
N SER A 332 12.51 14.90 20.58
CA SER A 332 13.17 15.72 21.62
C SER A 332 14.06 14.88 22.55
N PHE A 333 13.62 13.66 22.88
CA PHE A 333 14.37 12.73 23.71
C PHE A 333 15.64 12.25 23.00
N ARG A 334 15.50 11.79 21.75
CA ARG A 334 16.64 11.41 20.89
C ARG A 334 17.64 12.54 20.73
N GLN A 335 17.16 13.78 20.52
CA GLN A 335 18.04 14.94 20.39
C GLN A 335 18.83 15.20 21.67
N ARG A 336 18.20 15.06 22.85
CA ARG A 336 18.90 15.17 24.14
C ARG A 336 19.96 14.08 24.32
N GLU A 337 19.63 12.83 24.00
CA GLU A 337 20.60 11.72 24.05
C GLU A 337 21.80 11.95 23.12
N ILE A 338 21.56 12.43 21.89
CA ILE A 338 22.62 12.75 20.94
C ILE A 338 23.53 13.85 21.51
N LEU A 339 22.96 14.91 22.08
CA LEU A 339 23.73 15.99 22.70
C LEU A 339 24.54 15.50 23.91
N GLU A 340 23.97 14.66 24.77
CA GLU A 340 24.67 14.04 25.90
C GLU A 340 25.83 13.15 25.44
N LEU A 341 25.62 12.35 24.40
CA LEU A 341 26.69 11.51 23.82
C LEU A 341 27.79 12.37 23.18
N GLN A 342 27.43 13.44 22.46
CA GLN A 342 28.41 14.39 21.91
C GLN A 342 29.22 15.08 23.01
N ALA A 343 28.58 15.47 24.13
CA ALA A 343 29.26 16.04 25.28
C ALA A 343 30.24 15.05 25.91
N ARG A 344 29.84 13.78 26.09
CA ARG A 344 30.73 12.72 26.57
C ARG A 344 31.89 12.48 25.61
N ILE A 345 31.66 12.44 24.31
CA ILE A 345 32.73 12.28 23.30
C ILE A 345 33.73 13.42 23.42
N LYS A 346 33.27 14.68 23.56
CA LYS A 346 34.16 15.84 23.76
C LYS A 346 34.98 15.71 25.05
N GLU A 347 34.34 15.33 26.16
CA GLU A 347 35.04 15.10 27.43
C GLU A 347 36.13 14.01 27.29
N TRP A 348 35.81 12.89 26.62
CA TRP A 348 36.78 11.83 26.35
C TRP A 348 37.93 12.30 25.46
N GLN A 349 37.65 13.11 24.44
CA GLN A 349 38.68 13.71 23.57
C GLN A 349 39.61 14.64 24.37
N GLU A 350 39.06 15.50 25.23
CA GLU A 350 39.83 16.40 26.09
C GLU A 350 40.70 15.62 27.10
N ARG A 351 40.14 14.57 27.71
CA ARG A 351 40.88 13.66 28.59
C ARG A 351 42.01 12.97 27.85
N TYR A 352 41.75 12.43 26.66
CA TYR A 352 42.75 11.77 25.82
C TYR A 352 43.89 12.71 25.47
N VAL A 353 43.59 13.93 25.01
CA VAL A 353 44.62 14.93 24.69
C VAL A 353 45.45 15.32 25.92
N SER A 354 44.80 15.48 27.08
CA SER A 354 45.48 15.81 28.33
C SER A 354 46.41 14.68 28.80
N GLU A 355 45.96 13.44 28.66
CA GLU A 355 46.73 12.24 28.99
C GLU A 355 47.91 12.05 28.04
N MET A 356 47.71 12.25 26.73
CA MET A 356 48.80 12.27 25.74
C MET A 356 49.87 13.31 26.12
N ARG A 357 49.47 14.54 26.43
CA ARG A 357 50.43 15.58 26.90
C ARG A 357 51.13 15.21 28.22
N ARG A 358 50.51 14.41 29.09
CA ARG A 358 51.16 13.91 30.32
C ARG A 358 52.22 12.88 29.97
N VAL A 359 51.87 11.90 29.13
CA VAL A 359 52.77 10.85 28.67
C VAL A 359 53.94 11.43 27.86
N ASP A 360 53.70 12.40 26.98
CA ASP A 360 54.75 13.06 26.19
C ASP A 360 55.77 13.76 27.10
N ARG A 361 55.32 14.48 28.13
CA ARG A 361 56.21 15.11 29.13
C ARG A 361 57.02 14.09 29.92
N GLU A 362 56.42 12.94 30.25
CA GLU A 362 57.14 11.84 30.90
C GLU A 362 58.19 11.23 29.99
N ALA A 363 57.86 11.03 28.71
CA ALA A 363 58.79 10.55 27.70
C ALA A 363 59.99 11.51 27.54
N GLU A 364 59.75 12.81 27.40
CA GLU A 364 60.79 13.84 27.36
C GLU A 364 61.68 13.81 28.62
N ALA A 365 61.09 13.68 29.80
CA ALA A 365 61.84 13.58 31.06
C ALA A 365 62.71 12.31 31.11
N TRP A 366 62.22 11.18 30.60
CA TRP A 366 63.01 9.94 30.48
C TRP A 366 64.13 10.07 29.46
N GLU A 367 63.89 10.72 28.32
CA GLU A 367 64.92 11.01 27.32
C GLU A 367 66.05 11.86 27.90
N LEU A 368 65.71 12.91 28.66
CA LEU A 368 66.69 13.75 29.36
C LEU A 368 67.51 12.95 30.38
N ARG A 369 66.87 12.10 31.20
CA ARG A 369 67.57 11.20 32.13
C ARG A 369 68.50 10.24 31.41
N ILE A 370 68.07 9.66 30.29
CA ILE A 370 68.90 8.77 29.48
C ILE A 370 70.11 9.54 28.93
N LEU A 371 69.93 10.76 28.45
CA LEU A 371 71.03 11.61 27.98
C LEU A 371 72.02 11.97 29.10
N GLU A 372 71.54 12.30 30.29
CA GLU A 372 72.40 12.55 31.46
C GLU A 372 73.19 11.29 31.85
N GLN A 373 72.54 10.13 31.90
CA GLN A 373 73.22 8.86 32.19
C GLN A 373 74.26 8.50 31.12
N LYS A 374 73.98 8.75 29.83
CA LYS A 374 74.95 8.60 28.75
C LYS A 374 76.17 9.52 28.93
N LYS A 375 75.96 10.78 29.31
CA LYS A 375 77.05 11.72 29.61
C LYS A 375 77.88 11.28 30.81
N LEU A 376 77.22 10.81 31.87
CA LEU A 376 77.90 10.28 33.07
C LEU A 376 78.76 9.05 32.72
N LEU A 377 78.20 8.12 31.94
CA LEU A 377 78.90 6.92 31.47
C LEU A 377 80.10 7.28 30.60
N GLN A 378 79.98 8.28 29.72
CA GLN A 378 81.11 8.78 28.92
C GLN A 378 82.23 9.35 29.79
N LYS A 379 81.90 10.19 30.79
CA LYS A 379 82.87 10.70 31.77
C LYS A 379 83.56 9.58 32.55
N HIS A 380 82.81 8.54 32.95
CA HIS A 380 83.39 7.39 33.64
C HIS A 380 84.33 6.58 32.74
N LYS A 381 84.05 6.47 31.45
CA LYS A 381 84.95 5.85 30.47
C LYS A 381 86.25 6.64 30.33
N GLU A 382 86.17 7.96 30.19
CA GLU A 382 87.34 8.85 30.13
C GLU A 382 88.22 8.71 31.38
N ILE A 383 87.63 8.78 32.58
CA ILE A 383 88.35 8.58 33.85
C ILE A 383 88.95 7.17 33.95
N TYR A 384 88.26 6.15 33.46
CA TYR A 384 88.76 4.78 33.44
C TYR A 384 89.98 4.66 32.51
N GLU A 385 89.92 5.25 31.32
CA GLU A 385 91.02 5.29 30.36
C GLU A 385 92.24 6.01 30.94
N GLU A 386 92.08 7.19 31.54
CA GLU A 386 93.15 7.93 32.24
C GLU A 386 93.79 7.13 33.38
N ARG A 387 92.98 6.41 34.17
CA ARG A 387 93.50 5.56 35.25
C ARG A 387 94.21 4.34 34.70
N MET A 388 93.72 3.78 33.60
CA MET A 388 94.35 2.64 32.94
C MET A 388 95.71 3.01 32.34
N THR A 389 95.83 4.17 31.69
CA THR A 389 97.11 4.68 31.20
C THR A 389 98.08 4.92 32.35
N TYR A 390 97.64 5.58 33.43
CA TYR A 390 98.46 5.78 34.63
C TYR A 390 98.95 4.46 35.25
N VAL A 391 98.09 3.45 35.36
CA VAL A 391 98.47 2.12 35.88
C VAL A 391 99.47 1.43 34.95
N GLN A 392 99.32 1.55 33.63
CA GLN A 392 100.26 1.00 32.66
C GLN A 392 101.64 1.69 32.77
N GLU A 393 101.67 3.03 32.84
CA GLU A 393 102.90 3.81 33.02
C GLU A 393 103.60 3.46 34.34
N TYR A 394 102.85 3.35 35.44
CA TYR A 394 103.40 2.96 36.73
C TYR A 394 103.98 1.54 36.71
N ARG A 395 103.32 0.59 36.03
CA ARG A 395 103.85 -0.77 35.84
C ARG A 395 105.15 -0.76 35.02
N ALA A 396 105.19 -0.01 33.93
CA ALA A 396 106.40 0.13 33.10
C ALA A 396 107.56 0.76 33.88
N GLN A 397 107.31 1.81 34.67
CA GLN A 397 108.31 2.43 35.54
C GLN A 397 108.84 1.45 36.60
N LYS A 398 107.93 0.70 37.24
CA LYS A 398 108.31 -0.31 38.23
C LYS A 398 109.14 -1.44 37.64
N GLU A 399 108.83 -1.86 36.41
CA GLU A 399 109.63 -2.85 35.66
C GLU A 399 111.03 -2.31 35.32
N GLU A 400 111.15 -1.04 34.90
CA GLU A 400 112.45 -0.40 34.67
C GLU A 400 113.25 -0.23 35.97
N GLU A 401 112.62 0.16 37.08
CA GLU A 401 113.26 0.23 38.40
C GLU A 401 113.78 -1.14 38.84
N GLN A 402 112.97 -2.20 38.68
CA GLN A 402 113.38 -3.58 38.97
C GLN A 402 114.56 -3.99 38.10
N ARG A 403 114.52 -3.69 36.80
CA ARG A 403 115.62 -3.97 35.85
C ARG A 403 116.92 -3.26 36.25
N LEU A 404 116.84 -2.00 36.69
CA LEU A 404 118.01 -1.25 37.17
C LEU A 404 118.55 -1.83 38.48
N LEU A 405 117.67 -2.22 39.40
CA LEU A 405 118.03 -2.84 40.67
C LEU A 405 118.71 -4.19 40.43
N ASP A 406 118.15 -5.04 39.55
CA ASP A 406 118.74 -6.32 39.14
C ASP A 406 120.11 -6.12 38.50
N LEU A 407 120.28 -5.10 37.65
CA LEU A 407 121.55 -4.78 37.02
C LEU A 407 122.58 -4.25 38.03
N GLN A 408 122.16 -3.46 39.02
CA GLN A 408 123.02 -3.06 40.14
C GLN A 408 123.42 -4.24 41.01
N MET A 409 122.47 -5.12 41.37
CA MET A 409 122.75 -6.35 42.09
C MET A 409 123.73 -7.23 41.33
N HIS A 410 123.55 -7.39 40.01
CA HIS A 410 124.48 -8.11 39.15
C HIS A 410 125.88 -7.47 39.15
N ARG A 411 125.98 -6.13 39.07
CA ARG A 411 127.26 -5.40 39.18
C ARG A 411 127.94 -5.63 40.53
N ILE A 412 127.18 -5.56 41.62
CA ILE A 412 127.69 -5.82 42.99
C ILE A 412 128.17 -7.26 43.10
N GLN A 413 127.39 -8.24 42.61
CA GLN A 413 127.78 -9.65 42.60
C GLN A 413 129.08 -9.87 41.81
N CYS A 414 129.22 -9.25 40.63
CA CYS A 414 130.46 -9.28 39.85
C CYS A 414 131.64 -8.63 40.59
N ALA A 415 131.44 -7.48 41.22
CA ALA A 415 132.46 -6.79 42.00
C ALA A 415 132.91 -7.63 43.22
N VAL A 416 131.96 -8.26 43.94
CA VAL A 416 132.24 -9.18 45.04
C VAL A 416 133.05 -10.39 44.56
N ARG A 417 132.69 -10.97 43.40
CA ARG A 417 133.47 -12.07 42.78
C ARG A 417 134.89 -11.64 42.40
N LEU A 418 135.06 -10.47 41.79
CA LEU A 418 136.37 -9.88 41.47
C LEU A 418 137.20 -9.63 42.72
N GLN A 419 136.60 -9.04 43.76
CA GLN A 419 137.26 -8.79 45.04
C GLN A 419 137.67 -10.10 45.72
N ALA A 420 136.80 -11.11 45.74
CA ALA A 420 137.10 -12.43 46.27
C ALA A 420 138.25 -13.10 45.47
N TRP A 421 138.23 -13.00 44.14
CA TRP A 421 139.30 -13.50 43.27
C TRP A 421 140.64 -12.80 43.54
N TRP A 422 140.65 -11.47 43.64
CA TRP A 422 141.85 -10.70 43.93
C TRP A 422 142.40 -10.99 45.33
N ARG A 423 141.54 -11.02 46.36
CA ARG A 423 141.91 -11.41 47.73
C ARG A 423 142.48 -12.83 47.77
N GLY A 424 141.83 -13.79 47.09
CA GLY A 424 142.33 -15.16 46.96
C GLY A 424 143.68 -15.23 46.24
N THR A 425 143.90 -14.39 45.23
CA THR A 425 145.17 -14.31 44.50
C THR A 425 146.28 -13.66 45.33
N MET A 426 145.99 -12.61 46.12
CA MET A 426 146.93 -12.03 47.08
C MET A 426 147.38 -13.06 48.13
N VAL A 427 146.46 -13.87 48.67
CA VAL A 427 146.78 -14.93 49.62
C VAL A 427 147.66 -16.02 48.97
N ARG A 428 147.33 -16.46 47.74
CA ARG A 428 148.11 -17.48 47.01
C ARG A 428 149.51 -17.01 46.60
N ARG A 429 149.66 -15.76 46.16
CA ARG A 429 150.97 -15.18 45.77
C ARG A 429 151.76 -14.58 46.95
N GLY A 430 151.19 -14.58 48.16
CA GLY A 430 151.84 -14.01 49.34
C GLY A 430 152.07 -12.50 49.25
N LEU A 431 151.20 -11.78 48.54
CA LEU A 431 151.26 -10.32 48.38
C LEU A 431 150.47 -9.65 49.52
N GLY A 432 151.03 -8.58 50.09
CA GLY A 432 150.45 -7.87 51.23
C GLY A 432 150.72 -8.52 52.60
N PRO A 433 149.84 -8.33 53.59
CA PRO A 433 150.03 -8.81 54.98
C PRO A 433 150.19 -10.34 55.11
N PHE A 434 149.88 -11.09 54.05
CA PHE A 434 149.94 -12.55 53.98
C PHE A 434 151.31 -13.11 53.57
N LYS A 435 152.33 -12.26 53.43
CA LYS A 435 153.69 -12.68 53.13
C LYS A 435 154.24 -13.54 54.27
N LYS A 436 154.51 -14.82 54.01
CA LYS A 436 155.07 -15.77 55.00
C LYS A 436 156.42 -15.24 55.49
N LYS A 437 156.46 -14.69 56.72
CA LYS A 437 157.71 -14.27 57.37
C LYS A 437 158.59 -15.51 57.65
N PRO A 438 159.91 -15.44 57.43
CA PRO A 438 160.82 -16.54 57.71
C PRO A 438 160.91 -16.83 59.22
N LYS A 439 160.87 -18.12 59.56
CA LYS A 439 160.73 -18.69 60.91
C LYS A 439 162.08 -18.61 61.68
N ARG A 440 162.16 -17.82 62.76
CA ARG A 440 163.24 -17.86 63.77
C ARG A 440 162.64 -17.85 65.20
N GLY A 441 163.00 -18.86 66.01
CA GLY A 441 162.98 -18.97 67.50
C GLY A 441 161.73 -18.52 68.25
N LYS A 442 160.88 -19.40 68.82
CA LYS A 442 161.04 -20.20 70.06
C LYS A 442 161.18 -19.35 71.35
N ARG A 443 160.07 -19.26 72.11
CA ARG A 443 159.88 -19.28 73.59
C ARG A 443 158.58 -18.50 73.87
N GLY A 444 157.45 -19.17 74.16
CA GLY A 444 157.06 -19.64 75.50
C GLY A 444 156.50 -18.45 76.29
N LYS A 445 155.22 -18.37 76.65
CA LYS A 445 154.51 -19.22 77.63
C LYS A 445 152.99 -18.89 77.63
N PRO A 446 152.16 -19.73 78.29
CA PRO A 446 150.76 -19.96 77.95
C PRO A 446 149.73 -19.60 79.04
N LYS A 447 148.44 -19.69 78.62
CA LYS A 447 147.19 -19.98 79.37
C LYS A 447 146.56 -18.89 80.25
N LYS A 448 145.48 -18.29 79.72
CA LYS A 448 144.12 -18.58 80.17
C LYS A 448 143.23 -18.83 78.94
#